data_AF-A0A1H0XJ50-F1
#
_entry.id   AF-A0A1H0XJ50-F1
#
_cell.length_a   1.000
_cell.length_b   1.000
_cell.length_c   1.000
_cell.angle_alpha   90.00
_cell.angle_beta   90.00
_cell.angle_gamma   90.00
#
_symmetry.space_group_name_H-M   'P 1'
#
loop_
_entity.id
_entity.type
_entity.pdbx_description
1 polymer ?
#
loop_
_entity_poly.entity_id
_entity_poly.type
_entity_poly.pdbx_seq_one_letter_code
_entity_poly.pdbx_strand_id
1 'polypeptide(L)'
;MDNIKLNNDKTHTMAFLSYSLAAVFGCTGLYKLWVYTPMEEDIYGDMIGGANAIVGGDAYNYIINGTHAVAYMLLSLIFVIVGSVIVLNNNSKTTY
;
A
#
# COMPACT_ATOMS: atom_id res chain seq x y z
N MET A 1 -31.09 16.34 15.98
CA MET A 1 -29.95 17.02 15.31
C MET A 1 -28.63 16.32 15.59
N ASP A 2 -28.35 15.90 16.83
CA ASP A 2 -27.02 15.42 17.24
C ASP A 2 -26.61 14.08 16.63
N ASN A 3 -27.57 13.16 16.41
CA ASN A 3 -27.31 11.86 15.79
C ASN A 3 -26.85 11.97 14.33
N ILE A 4 -27.29 13.01 13.61
CA ILE A 4 -26.92 13.24 12.20
C ILE A 4 -25.48 13.77 12.13
N LYS A 5 -25.15 14.76 12.99
CA LYS A 5 -23.78 15.28 13.11
C LYS A 5 -22.77 14.20 13.50
N LEU A 6 -23.10 13.40 14.52
CA LEU A 6 -22.25 12.31 14.97
C LEU A 6 -21.99 11.26 13.87
N ASN A 7 -22.98 10.96 13.04
CA ASN A 7 -22.82 10.02 11.92
C ASN A 7 -21.94 10.59 10.80
N ASN A 8 -22.06 11.89 10.55
CA ASN A 8 -21.24 12.59 9.57
C ASN A 8 -19.76 12.59 9.98
N ASP A 9 -19.47 12.92 11.25
CA ASP A 9 -18.11 12.92 11.80
C ASP A 9 -17.45 11.54 11.73
N LYS A 10 -18.20 10.47 12.03
CA LYS A 10 -17.72 9.09 11.86
C LYS A 10 -17.37 8.79 10.41
N THR A 11 -18.21 9.23 9.47
CA THR A 11 -18.02 9.01 8.03
C THR A 11 -16.76 9.72 7.52
N HIS A 12 -16.54 10.97 7.92
CA HIS A 12 -15.31 11.71 7.62
C HIS A 12 -14.07 11.06 8.24
N THR A 13 -14.16 10.60 9.49
CA THR A 13 -13.06 9.89 10.16
C THR A 13 -12.69 8.59 9.42
N MET A 14 -13.69 7.81 8.99
CA MET A 14 -13.45 6.58 8.21
C MET A 14 -12.82 6.87 6.85
N ALA A 15 -13.26 7.92 6.15
CA ALA A 15 -12.64 8.32 4.89
C ALA A 15 -11.17 8.73 5.09
N PHE A 16 -10.88 9.53 6.12
CA PHE A 16 -9.52 9.95 6.46
C PHE A 16 -8.60 8.75 6.77
N LEU A 17 -9.09 7.78 7.55
CA LEU A 17 -8.36 6.55 7.85
C LEU A 17 -8.07 5.74 6.57
N SER A 18 -9.06 5.62 5.67
CA SER A 18 -8.90 4.93 4.39
C SER A 18 -7.80 5.58 3.54
N TYR A 19 -7.80 6.91 3.40
CA TYR A 19 -6.76 7.61 2.65
C TYR A 19 -5.38 7.53 3.31
N SER A 20 -5.32 7.57 4.64
CA SER A 20 -4.06 7.40 5.38
C SER A 20 -3.46 6.02 5.13
N LEU A 21 -4.30 4.98 5.16
CA LEU A 21 -3.88 3.61 4.91
C LEU A 21 -3.47 3.40 3.45
N ALA A 22 -4.16 4.05 2.50
CA ALA A 22 -3.75 4.07 1.11
C ALA A 22 -2.35 4.67 0.94
N ALA A 23 -2.07 5.80 1.59
CA ALA A 23 -0.76 6.44 1.54
C ALA A 23 0.34 5.51 2.08
N VAL A 24 0.12 4.84 3.22
CA VAL A 24 1.08 3.88 3.79
C VAL A 24 1.40 2.75 2.80
N PHE A 25 0.37 2.13 2.21
CA PHE A 25 0.58 1.04 1.26
C PHE A 25 1.20 1.52 -0.05
N GLY A 26 0.81 2.69 -0.55
CA GLY A 26 1.40 3.30 -1.73
C GLY A 26 2.89 3.60 -1.53
N CYS A 27 3.25 4.23 -0.42
CA CYS A 27 4.65 4.48 -0.05
C CYS A 27 5.43 3.17 0.13
N THR A 28 4.84 2.14 0.73
CA THR A 28 5.48 0.83 0.91
C THR A 28 5.72 0.13 -0.44
N GLY A 29 4.74 0.17 -1.36
CA GLY A 29 4.88 -0.37 -2.70
C GLY A 29 5.95 0.36 -3.52
N LEU A 30 5.95 1.69 -3.48
CA LEU A 30 6.99 2.50 -4.13
C LEU A 30 8.37 2.26 -3.51
N TYR A 31 8.45 2.14 -2.18
CA TYR A 31 9.70 1.80 -1.49
C TYR A 31 10.24 0.44 -1.94
N LYS A 32 9.36 -0.56 -2.11
CA LYS A 32 9.75 -1.87 -2.65
C LYS A 32 10.31 -1.78 -4.07
N LEU A 33 9.80 -0.88 -4.92
CA LEU A 33 10.40 -0.64 -6.25
C LEU A 33 11.73 0.11 -6.18
N TRP A 34 11.87 1.04 -5.24
CA TRP A 34 13.04 1.92 -5.14
C TRP A 34 14.23 1.27 -4.42
N VAL A 35 13.96 0.51 -3.36
CA VAL A 35 14.97 -0.17 -2.54
C VAL A 35 14.86 -1.67 -2.77
N TYR A 36 15.83 -2.20 -3.52
CA TYR A 36 16.05 -3.62 -3.61
C TYR A 36 16.84 -4.08 -2.38
N THR A 37 16.20 -4.87 -1.53
CA THR A 37 16.91 -5.69 -0.54
C THR A 37 16.96 -7.11 -1.10
N PRO A 38 18.13 -7.65 -1.46
CA PRO A 38 18.23 -9.05 -1.79
C PRO A 38 17.67 -9.86 -0.61
N MET A 39 16.65 -10.66 -0.87
CA MET A 39 16.14 -11.61 0.12
C MET A 39 17.13 -12.77 0.18
N GLU A 40 18.22 -12.57 0.91
CA GLU A 40 19.04 -13.66 1.42
C GLU A 40 20.05 -13.08 2.42
N GLU A 41 19.74 -13.27 3.70
CA GLU A 41 20.78 -13.64 4.66
C GLU A 41 20.90 -15.15 4.49
N ASP A 42 21.93 -15.59 3.78
CA ASP A 42 22.29 -16.99 3.69
C ASP A 42 22.44 -17.52 5.14
N ILE A 43 22.06 -18.78 5.40
CA ILE A 43 22.21 -19.48 6.71
C ILE A 43 23.64 -19.38 7.30
N TYR A 44 24.61 -18.91 6.53
CA TYR A 44 26.00 -18.72 6.92
C TYR A 44 26.41 -17.28 7.28
N GLY A 45 25.49 -16.31 7.31
CA GLY A 45 25.78 -14.96 7.83
C GLY A 45 26.90 -14.25 7.07
N ASP A 46 27.04 -14.54 5.78
CA ASP A 46 28.11 -13.99 4.96
C ASP A 46 27.59 -12.77 4.21
N MET A 47 28.11 -11.59 4.54
CA MET A 47 27.91 -10.36 3.76
C MET A 47 28.76 -10.38 2.48
N ILE A 48 28.75 -11.48 1.73
CA ILE A 48 29.36 -11.51 0.41
C ILE A 48 28.27 -11.20 -0.61
N GLY A 49 28.15 -9.90 -0.90
CA GLY A 49 27.70 -9.48 -2.22
C GLY A 49 28.60 -10.17 -3.26
N GLY A 50 28.12 -11.27 -3.83
CA GLY A 50 29.00 -12.19 -4.55
C GLY A 50 28.30 -13.00 -5.63
N ALA A 51 28.66 -12.68 -6.86
CA ALA A 51 28.89 -13.61 -7.96
C ALA A 51 27.72 -14.43 -8.56
N ASN A 52 26.52 -14.48 -7.98
CA ASN A 52 25.33 -15.08 -8.63
C ASN A 52 24.46 -14.06 -9.39
N ALA A 53 24.99 -12.87 -9.63
CA ALA A 53 24.38 -11.80 -10.42
C ALA A 53 24.39 -12.05 -11.95
N ILE A 54 24.87 -13.21 -12.43
CA ILE A 54 25.22 -13.38 -13.85
C ILE A 54 24.20 -14.19 -14.67
N VAL A 55 23.28 -14.97 -14.08
CA VAL A 55 22.13 -15.52 -14.82
C VAL A 55 21.02 -16.02 -13.88
N GLY A 56 19.88 -15.33 -13.85
CA GLY A 56 18.59 -15.86 -13.36
C GLY A 56 18.24 -15.61 -11.88
N GLY A 57 19.18 -15.70 -10.94
CA GLY A 57 18.89 -15.58 -9.49
C GLY A 57 18.44 -14.18 -9.06
N ASP A 58 19.20 -13.15 -9.43
CA ASP A 58 18.86 -11.76 -9.09
C ASP A 58 17.57 -11.31 -9.81
N ALA A 59 17.39 -11.74 -11.06
CA ALA A 59 16.17 -11.48 -11.83
C ALA A 59 14.91 -12.07 -11.16
N TYR A 60 15.03 -13.27 -10.57
CA TYR A 60 13.94 -13.90 -9.82
C TYR A 60 13.54 -13.07 -8.59
N ASN A 61 14.53 -12.63 -7.82
CA ASN A 61 14.31 -11.78 -6.65
C ASN A 61 13.69 -10.41 -7.02
N TYR A 62 14.08 -9.84 -8.16
CA TYR A 62 13.46 -8.63 -8.71
C TYR A 62 11.98 -8.84 -9.09
N ILE A 63 11.63 -9.98 -9.70
CA ILE A 63 10.25 -10.31 -10.06
C ILE A 63 9.38 -10.48 -8.81
N ILE A 64 9.91 -11.13 -7.77
CA ILE A 64 9.21 -11.27 -6.48
C ILE A 64 9.02 -9.92 -5.81
N ASN A 65 10.08 -9.11 -5.73
CA ASN A 65 10.00 -7.79 -5.12
C ASN A 65 9.04 -6.87 -5.90
N GLY A 66 9.03 -6.97 -7.23
CA GLY A 66 8.08 -6.30 -8.12
C GLY A 66 6.64 -6.74 -7.90
N THR A 67 6.38 -8.04 -7.73
CA THR A 67 5.01 -8.54 -7.44
C THR A 67 4.53 -8.09 -6.05
N HIS A 68 5.40 -8.05 -5.04
CA HIS A 68 5.08 -7.44 -3.75
C HIS A 68 4.73 -5.95 -3.89
N ALA A 69 5.53 -5.19 -4.65
CA ALA A 69 5.24 -3.79 -4.90
C ALA A 69 3.87 -3.59 -5.58
N VAL A 70 3.55 -4.39 -6.61
CA VAL A 70 2.25 -4.35 -7.28
C VAL A 70 1.11 -4.66 -6.30
N ALA A 71 1.27 -5.67 -5.44
CA ALA A 71 0.26 -6.00 -4.44
C ALA A 71 -0.01 -4.83 -3.46
N TYR A 72 1.04 -4.16 -2.98
CA TYR A 72 0.90 -2.98 -2.14
C TYR A 72 0.25 -1.80 -2.89
N MET A 73 0.58 -1.60 -4.16
CA MET A 73 -0.04 -0.56 -4.99
C MET A 73 -1.53 -0.85 -5.25
N LEU A 74 -1.91 -2.11 -5.45
CA LEU A 74 -3.32 -2.51 -5.54
C LEU A 74 -4.06 -2.25 -4.24
N LEU A 75 -3.45 -2.58 -3.09
CA LEU A 75 -4.06 -2.33 -1.79
C LEU A 75 -4.26 -0.84 -1.54
N SER A 76 -3.27 -0.02 -1.90
CA SER A 76 -3.39 1.45 -1.91
C SER A 76 -4.59 1.91 -2.76
N LEU A 77 -4.69 1.44 -4.01
CA LEU A 77 -5.78 1.79 -4.92
C LEU A 77 -7.15 1.43 -4.34
N ILE A 78 -7.29 0.24 -3.75
CA ILE A 78 -8.55 -0.21 -3.13
C ILE A 78 -8.96 0.76 -2.02
N PHE A 79 -8.03 1.16 -1.15
CA PHE A 79 -8.34 2.11 -0.06
C PHE A 79 -8.64 3.53 -0.57
N VAL A 80 -8.04 3.98 -1.67
CA VAL A 80 -8.45 5.24 -2.33
C VAL A 80 -9.89 5.15 -2.84
N ILE A 81 -10.25 4.05 -3.50
CA ILE A 81 -11.61 3.83 -4.02
C ILE A 81 -12.61 3.80 -2.86
N VAL A 82 -12.34 3.03 -1.81
CA VAL A 82 -13.20 2.95 -0.63
C VAL A 82 -13.39 4.32 0.02
N GLY A 83 -12.30 5.07 0.25
CA GLY A 83 -12.38 6.43 0.80
C GLY A 83 -13.23 7.37 -0.07
N SER A 84 -13.08 7.26 -1.39
CA SER A 84 -13.82 8.09 -2.35
C SER A 84 -15.31 7.75 -2.38
N VAL A 85 -15.66 6.47 -2.32
CA VAL A 85 -17.06 6.01 -2.23
C VAL A 85 -17.71 6.52 -0.94
N ILE A 86 -17.00 6.48 0.19
CA ILE A 86 -17.50 6.98 1.49
C ILE A 86 -17.82 8.48 1.39
N VAL A 87 -16.90 9.28 0.84
CA VAL A 87 -17.08 10.74 0.69
C VAL A 87 -18.25 11.06 -0.25
N LEU A 88 -18.31 10.40 -1.41
CA LEU A 88 -19.38 10.64 -2.39
C LEU A 88 -20.76 10.29 -1.84
N ASN A 89 -20.89 9.15 -1.15
CA ASN A 89 -22.15 8.73 -0.52
C ASN A 89 -22.56 9.65 0.64
N ASN A 90 -21.61 10.31 1.29
CA ASN A 90 -21.93 11.28 2.32
C ASN A 90 -22.49 12.58 1.73
N ASN A 91 -21.86 13.08 0.66
CA ASN A 91 -22.28 14.30 -0.03
C ASN A 91 -23.67 14.16 -0.69
N SER A 92 -24.00 12.97 -1.19
CA SER A 92 -25.34 12.71 -1.75
C SER A 92 -26.44 12.77 -0.69
N LYS A 93 -26.16 12.34 0.55
CA LYS A 93 -27.12 12.37 1.67
C LYS A 93 -27.34 13.77 2.24
N THR A 94 -26.40 14.69 2.09
CA THR A 94 -26.54 16.08 2.56
C THR A 94 -27.28 16.99 1.58
N THR A 95 -27.58 16.51 0.36
CA THR A 95 -28.18 17.30 -0.73
C THR A 95 -29.71 17.19 -0.79
N TYR A 96 -30.32 16.33 0.03
CA TYR A 96 -31.78 16.16 0.16
C TYR A 96 -32.22 16.42 1.61
#